data_AF-A0A0Q9R7B0-F1
#
_entry.id   AF-A0A0Q9R7B0-F1
#
_cell.length_a   1.000
_cell.length_b   1.000
_cell.length_c   1.000
_cell.angle_alpha   90.00
_cell.angle_beta   90.00
_cell.angle_gamma   90.00
#
_symmetry.space_group_name_H-M   'P 1'
#
loop_
_entity.id
_entity.type
_entity.pdbx_description
1 polymer ?
#
loop_
_entity_poly.entity_id
_entity_poly.type
_entity_poly.pdbx_seq_one_letter_code
_entity_poly.pdbx_strand_id
1 'polypeptide(L)'
;MKRPDVSRASRLLLLGLVFVVLPALTIALVASRMDGEGSSAATLSSEGRGASPPQPLEADESYVRTVVLPSGDLRVTHWIESSATLVDIGLSLPAVTGAEGVEARNVRVLADGRRVSGSARITTVPASYPLLGARSVQVRYRLKGAVERSGASAPGRALALVTALDVTHEPPPQRVIHALLAPEVLSLACAPAVGDGAPEPCGALGPDGGWIVERAGPRVDDRVLAQVSLR
;
A
#
# COMPACT_ATOMS: atom_id res chain seq x y z
N MET A 1 -37.52 81.40 0.58
CA MET A 1 -36.49 80.56 -0.07
C MET A 1 -36.97 79.11 -0.10
N LYS A 2 -37.25 78.58 -1.30
CA LYS A 2 -37.97 77.33 -1.56
C LYS A 2 -36.95 76.25 -1.96
N ARG A 3 -36.88 75.14 -1.22
CA ARG A 3 -35.96 74.02 -1.49
C ARG A 3 -36.51 73.12 -2.62
N PRO A 4 -35.67 72.63 -3.55
CA PRO A 4 -36.12 71.76 -4.63
C PRO A 4 -36.35 70.32 -4.16
N ASP A 5 -37.38 69.74 -4.76
CA ASP A 5 -37.95 68.42 -4.52
C ASP A 5 -37.13 67.36 -5.29
N VAL A 6 -36.39 66.49 -4.58
CA VAL A 6 -35.63 65.40 -5.19
C VAL A 6 -36.55 64.19 -5.37
N SER A 7 -37.19 64.18 -6.55
CA SER A 7 -37.57 63.03 -7.39
C SER A 7 -37.58 61.64 -6.72
N ARG A 8 -38.79 61.16 -6.46
CA ARG A 8 -39.13 59.78 -6.05
C ARG A 8 -38.77 58.70 -7.10
N ALA A 9 -38.30 59.08 -8.28
CA ALA A 9 -38.06 58.15 -9.39
C ALA A 9 -36.80 57.27 -9.22
N SER A 10 -35.87 57.63 -8.33
CA SER A 10 -34.59 56.89 -8.17
C SER A 10 -34.69 55.69 -7.20
N ARG A 11 -35.75 55.61 -6.36
CA ARG A 11 -35.90 54.53 -5.38
C ARG A 11 -36.56 53.25 -5.92
N LEU A 12 -37.28 53.34 -7.04
CA LEU A 12 -37.96 52.17 -7.64
C LEU A 12 -37.05 51.32 -8.53
N LEU A 13 -35.96 51.90 -9.07
CA LEU A 13 -35.03 51.18 -9.94
C LEU A 13 -34.02 50.31 -9.17
N LEU A 14 -33.74 50.64 -7.90
CA LEU A 14 -32.85 49.85 -7.03
C LEU A 14 -33.53 48.62 -6.39
N LEU A 15 -34.86 48.63 -6.26
CA LEU A 15 -35.62 47.49 -5.72
C LEU A 15 -35.85 46.37 -6.74
N GLY A 16 -35.87 46.68 -8.04
CA GLY A 16 -36.02 45.67 -9.11
C GLY A 16 -34.78 44.80 -9.32
N LEU A 17 -33.57 45.34 -9.12
CA LEU A 17 -32.32 44.61 -9.36
C LEU A 17 -32.04 43.57 -8.25
N VAL A 18 -32.45 43.86 -7.00
CA VAL A 18 -32.27 42.94 -5.86
C VAL A 18 -33.16 41.70 -5.99
N PHE A 19 -34.36 41.83 -6.56
CA PHE A 19 -35.33 40.73 -6.66
C PHE A 19 -35.01 39.69 -7.75
N VAL A 20 -34.16 40.03 -8.73
CA VAL A 20 -33.75 39.09 -9.80
C VAL A 20 -32.41 38.41 -9.49
N VAL A 21 -31.48 39.11 -8.81
CA VAL A 21 -30.16 38.55 -8.49
C VAL A 21 -30.22 37.53 -7.35
N LEU A 22 -31.08 37.73 -6.34
CA LEU A 22 -31.22 36.79 -5.22
C LEU A 22 -31.73 35.39 -5.60
N PRO A 23 -32.79 35.21 -6.40
CA PRO A 23 -33.23 33.88 -6.79
C PRO A 23 -32.21 33.17 -7.70
N ALA A 24 -31.56 33.90 -8.62
CA ALA A 24 -30.52 33.34 -9.48
C ALA A 24 -29.30 32.85 -8.66
N LEU A 25 -28.91 33.59 -7.61
CA LEU A 25 -27.84 33.17 -6.72
C LEU A 25 -28.22 31.94 -5.90
N THR A 26 -29.47 31.84 -5.43
CA THR A 26 -29.95 30.64 -4.71
C THR A 26 -30.05 29.41 -5.60
N ILE A 27 -30.49 29.56 -6.87
CA ILE A 27 -30.54 28.45 -7.83
C ILE A 27 -29.12 27.99 -8.18
N ALA A 28 -28.17 28.91 -8.36
CA ALA A 28 -26.76 28.57 -8.57
C ALA A 28 -26.11 27.89 -7.34
N LEU A 29 -26.49 28.30 -6.12
CA LEU A 29 -25.98 27.68 -4.89
C LEU A 29 -26.58 26.29 -4.64
N VAL A 30 -27.83 26.05 -5.07
CA VAL A 30 -28.47 24.73 -4.95
C VAL A 30 -28.00 23.79 -6.06
N ALA A 31 -27.84 24.28 -7.30
CA ALA A 31 -27.28 23.51 -8.40
C ALA A 31 -25.83 23.06 -8.12
N SER A 32 -24.99 23.96 -7.55
CA SER A 32 -23.62 23.59 -7.15
C SER A 32 -23.55 22.62 -5.96
N ARG A 33 -24.65 22.41 -5.22
CA ARG A 33 -24.73 21.34 -4.20
C ARG A 33 -25.28 20.02 -4.73
N MET A 34 -25.96 20.00 -5.87
CA MET A 34 -26.53 18.77 -6.46
C MET A 34 -25.58 18.06 -7.44
N ASP A 35 -24.56 18.75 -7.98
CA ASP A 35 -23.47 18.11 -8.75
C ASP A 35 -22.45 17.35 -7.86
N GLY A 36 -22.73 17.20 -6.57
CA GLY A 36 -21.90 16.46 -5.60
C GLY A 36 -22.26 14.99 -5.40
N GLU A 37 -23.25 14.44 -6.11
CA GLU A 37 -23.74 13.06 -5.88
C GLU A 37 -23.60 12.12 -7.10
N GLY A 38 -22.66 12.43 -8.00
CA GLY A 38 -22.38 11.64 -9.21
C GLY A 38 -21.21 10.65 -9.13
N SER A 39 -20.60 10.39 -7.96
CA SER A 39 -19.47 9.45 -7.87
C SER A 39 -19.25 8.84 -6.48
N SER A 40 -20.22 8.04 -6.01
CA SER A 40 -19.98 7.13 -4.85
C SER A 40 -20.45 5.69 -5.09
N ALA A 41 -20.94 5.37 -6.29
CA ALA A 41 -21.26 3.98 -6.66
C ALA A 41 -20.08 3.23 -7.31
N ALA A 42 -19.06 3.95 -7.83
CA ALA A 42 -17.89 3.31 -8.47
C ALA A 42 -16.80 2.86 -7.48
N THR A 43 -16.80 3.38 -6.24
CA THR A 43 -15.75 3.06 -5.26
C THR A 43 -16.02 1.73 -4.52
N LEU A 44 -17.28 1.29 -4.43
CA LEU A 44 -17.65 0.08 -3.68
C LEU A 44 -17.46 -1.23 -4.46
N SER A 45 -17.31 -1.17 -5.79
CA SER A 45 -17.12 -2.37 -6.64
C SER A 45 -15.64 -2.71 -6.89
N SER A 46 -14.71 -1.85 -6.49
CA SER A 46 -13.26 -2.06 -6.64
C SER A 46 -12.61 -2.75 -5.44
N GLU A 47 -13.27 -2.77 -4.27
CA GLU A 47 -12.70 -3.36 -3.05
C GLU A 47 -12.59 -4.90 -3.09
N GLY A 48 -13.28 -5.55 -4.03
CA GLY A 48 -13.30 -7.01 -4.17
C GLY A 48 -12.30 -7.59 -5.16
N ARG A 49 -11.87 -6.83 -6.19
CA ARG A 49 -10.89 -7.33 -7.17
C ARG A 49 -9.49 -6.99 -6.69
N GLY A 50 -8.70 -8.03 -6.43
CA GLY A 50 -7.28 -7.86 -6.15
C GLY A 50 -6.58 -7.09 -7.26
N ALA A 51 -5.56 -6.30 -6.90
CA ALA A 51 -4.73 -5.63 -7.91
C ALA A 51 -3.95 -6.70 -8.70
N SER A 52 -3.76 -6.52 -10.00
CA SER A 52 -2.83 -7.38 -10.77
C SER A 52 -1.38 -7.14 -10.34
N PRO A 53 -0.48 -8.13 -10.47
CA PRO A 53 0.93 -7.92 -10.23
C PRO A 53 1.49 -6.88 -11.22
N PRO A 54 2.54 -6.11 -10.85
CA PRO A 54 3.12 -5.09 -11.74
C PRO A 54 3.68 -5.65 -13.04
N GLN A 55 4.03 -6.94 -13.05
CA GLN A 55 4.45 -7.69 -14.21
C GLN A 55 3.78 -9.06 -14.22
N PRO A 56 3.62 -9.71 -15.39
CA PRO A 56 3.16 -11.10 -15.45
C PRO A 56 4.06 -12.00 -14.61
N LEU A 57 3.46 -12.98 -13.95
CA LEU A 57 4.14 -14.03 -13.20
C LEU A 57 3.91 -15.37 -13.88
N GLU A 58 4.97 -16.14 -14.01
CA GLU A 58 4.88 -17.53 -14.44
C GLU A 58 4.42 -18.41 -13.26
N ALA A 59 4.14 -19.67 -13.55
CA ALA A 59 3.79 -20.63 -12.51
C ALA A 59 4.96 -20.85 -11.54
N ASP A 60 4.64 -20.94 -10.25
CA ASP A 60 5.59 -21.07 -9.13
C ASP A 60 6.51 -19.85 -8.97
N GLU A 61 6.03 -18.66 -9.35
CA GLU A 61 6.68 -17.38 -9.08
C GLU A 61 5.92 -16.57 -8.03
N SER A 62 6.65 -15.72 -7.33
CA SER A 62 6.10 -14.71 -6.44
C SER A 62 6.66 -13.32 -6.71
N TYR A 63 5.82 -12.32 -6.54
CA TYR A 63 6.20 -10.91 -6.56
C TYR A 63 5.83 -10.27 -5.24
N VAL A 64 6.76 -9.53 -4.64
CA VAL A 64 6.57 -8.82 -3.38
C VAL A 64 6.84 -7.34 -3.62
N ARG A 65 5.81 -6.51 -3.51
CA ARG A 65 5.96 -5.06 -3.58
C ARG A 65 5.89 -4.46 -2.19
N THR A 66 6.98 -3.81 -1.79
CA THR A 66 7.09 -3.09 -0.53
C THR A 66 7.23 -1.60 -0.79
N VAL A 67 6.31 -0.81 -0.24
CA VAL A 67 6.36 0.65 -0.30
C VAL A 67 6.61 1.18 1.11
N VAL A 68 7.77 1.79 1.32
CA VAL A 68 8.14 2.47 2.56
C VAL A 68 7.48 3.85 2.58
N LEU A 69 6.66 4.10 3.60
CA LEU A 69 5.97 5.37 3.78
C LEU A 69 6.84 6.36 4.57
N PRO A 70 6.63 7.69 4.44
CA PRO A 70 7.34 8.68 5.25
C PRO A 70 7.21 8.47 6.78
N SER A 71 6.10 7.84 7.20
CA SER A 71 5.88 7.44 8.60
C SER A 71 6.85 6.37 9.10
N GLY A 72 7.52 5.62 8.22
CA GLY A 72 8.33 4.44 8.55
C GLY A 72 7.54 3.12 8.49
N ASP A 73 6.21 3.17 8.43
CA ASP A 73 5.40 1.99 8.11
C ASP A 73 5.61 1.53 6.66
N LEU A 74 5.49 0.23 6.42
CA LEU A 74 5.56 -0.37 5.09
C LEU A 74 4.18 -0.82 4.65
N ARG A 75 3.82 -0.54 3.40
CA ARG A 75 2.69 -1.19 2.71
C ARG A 75 3.25 -2.31 1.85
N VAL A 76 2.78 -3.54 2.09
CA VAL A 76 3.27 -4.71 1.37
C VAL A 76 2.14 -5.38 0.61
N THR A 77 2.44 -5.84 -0.59
CA THR A 77 1.55 -6.69 -1.40
C THR A 77 2.35 -7.84 -1.97
N HIS A 78 1.90 -9.07 -1.74
CA HIS A 78 2.43 -10.29 -2.33
C HIS A 78 1.45 -10.75 -3.41
N TRP A 79 2.00 -11.20 -4.52
CA TRP A 79 1.31 -11.97 -5.54
C TRP A 79 2.05 -13.28 -5.69
N ILE A 80 1.32 -14.38 -5.67
CA ILE A 80 1.84 -15.74 -5.73
C ILE A 80 1.06 -16.43 -6.83
N GLU A 81 1.76 -16.99 -7.80
CA GLU A 81 1.19 -17.87 -8.81
C GLU A 81 1.80 -19.27 -8.63
N SER A 82 0.96 -20.30 -8.55
CA SER A 82 1.41 -21.68 -8.42
C SER A 82 0.91 -22.57 -9.55
N SER A 83 1.78 -23.48 -10.00
CA SER A 83 1.42 -24.54 -10.94
C SER A 83 0.50 -25.59 -10.30
N ALA A 84 0.55 -25.72 -8.97
CA ALA A 84 -0.26 -26.64 -8.18
C ALA A 84 -1.41 -25.92 -7.47
N THR A 85 -2.38 -26.71 -7.02
CA THR A 85 -3.49 -26.19 -6.23
C THR A 85 -3.04 -26.00 -4.77
N LEU A 86 -3.01 -24.75 -4.31
CA LEU A 86 -2.72 -24.38 -2.94
C LEU A 86 -3.95 -24.60 -2.05
N VAL A 87 -3.76 -25.25 -0.91
CA VAL A 87 -4.82 -25.56 0.06
C VAL A 87 -4.73 -24.73 1.34
N ASP A 88 -3.58 -24.14 1.62
CA ASP A 88 -3.36 -23.20 2.70
C ASP A 88 -2.16 -22.29 2.40
N ILE A 89 -2.09 -21.15 3.08
CA ILE A 89 -0.87 -20.35 3.21
C ILE A 89 -0.63 -20.04 4.70
N GLY A 90 0.62 -20.06 5.13
CA GLY A 90 1.07 -19.57 6.42
C GLY A 90 1.66 -18.17 6.31
N LEU A 91 1.38 -17.31 7.29
CA LEU A 91 1.98 -15.98 7.43
C LEU A 91 2.67 -15.86 8.80
N SER A 92 3.94 -15.48 8.78
CA SER A 92 4.72 -15.21 9.99
C SER A 92 5.64 -14.00 9.85
N LEU A 93 6.04 -13.42 10.98
CA LEU A 93 7.12 -12.44 10.99
C LEU A 93 8.46 -13.16 10.82
N PRO A 94 9.39 -12.63 10.00
CA PRO A 94 10.74 -13.16 9.94
C PRO A 94 11.47 -12.96 11.26
N ALA A 95 12.24 -13.98 11.65
CA ALA A 95 13.05 -13.94 12.85
C ALA A 95 14.29 -13.05 12.64
N VAL A 96 14.18 -11.77 12.97
CA VAL A 96 15.25 -10.77 12.84
C VAL A 96 15.54 -10.12 14.19
N THR A 97 16.82 -10.08 14.58
CA THR A 97 17.27 -9.34 15.78
C THR A 97 16.99 -7.85 15.63
N GLY A 98 16.46 -7.19 16.67
CA GLY A 98 16.09 -5.77 16.60
C GLY A 98 14.71 -5.50 15.99
N ALA A 99 13.97 -6.55 15.61
CA ALA A 99 12.60 -6.44 15.11
C ALA A 99 11.55 -6.62 16.23
N GLU A 100 11.89 -6.30 17.49
CA GLU A 100 10.94 -6.40 18.59
C GLU A 100 9.78 -5.40 18.38
N GLY A 101 8.54 -5.89 18.49
CA GLY A 101 7.35 -5.06 18.30
C GLY A 101 6.94 -4.83 16.85
N VAL A 102 7.59 -5.49 15.88
CA VAL A 102 7.06 -5.55 14.51
C VAL A 102 5.71 -6.26 14.50
N GLU A 103 4.77 -5.75 13.72
CA GLU A 103 3.48 -6.42 13.49
C GLU A 103 2.96 -6.09 12.08
N ALA A 104 2.23 -7.03 11.49
CA ALA A 104 1.42 -6.77 10.31
C ALA A 104 -0.02 -6.47 10.71
N ARG A 105 -0.58 -5.39 10.19
CA ARG A 105 -1.98 -4.99 10.38
C ARG A 105 -2.72 -4.95 9.06
N ASN A 106 -4.05 -5.02 9.17
CA ASN A 106 -4.97 -4.98 8.04
C ASN A 106 -4.66 -6.07 7.01
N VAL A 107 -4.27 -7.25 7.49
CA VAL A 107 -3.96 -8.39 6.63
C VAL A 107 -5.20 -8.81 5.88
N ARG A 108 -5.08 -8.89 4.55
CA ARG A 108 -6.12 -9.33 3.63
C ARG A 108 -5.50 -10.36 2.68
N VAL A 109 -6.16 -11.50 2.58
CA VAL A 109 -5.78 -12.58 1.66
C VAL A 109 -6.90 -12.75 0.63
N LEU A 110 -6.53 -12.77 -0.64
CA LEU A 110 -7.38 -13.13 -1.76
C LEU A 110 -6.82 -14.39 -2.42
N ALA A 111 -7.69 -15.31 -2.79
CA ALA A 111 -7.38 -16.56 -3.48
C ALA A 111 -8.25 -16.66 -4.73
N ASP A 112 -7.64 -16.68 -5.91
CA ASP A 112 -8.29 -16.56 -7.23
C ASP A 112 -9.31 -15.40 -7.26
N GLY A 113 -8.91 -14.25 -6.68
CA GLY A 113 -9.73 -13.05 -6.58
C GLY A 113 -10.83 -13.08 -5.49
N ARG A 114 -10.97 -14.17 -4.73
CA ARG A 114 -11.96 -14.31 -3.65
C ARG A 114 -11.34 -14.08 -2.30
N ARG A 115 -12.01 -13.32 -1.43
CA ARG A 115 -11.50 -13.06 -0.07
C ARG A 115 -11.49 -14.32 0.79
N VAL A 116 -10.35 -14.56 1.44
CA VAL A 116 -10.17 -15.63 2.42
C VAL A 116 -10.34 -15.06 3.83
N SER A 117 -11.04 -15.79 4.69
CA SER A 117 -11.20 -15.41 6.09
C SER A 117 -9.98 -15.82 6.90
N GLY A 118 -9.60 -15.00 7.88
CA GLY A 118 -8.47 -15.27 8.75
C GLY A 118 -8.09 -14.06 9.59
N SER A 119 -6.93 -14.12 10.25
CA SER A 119 -6.48 -13.01 11.10
C SER A 119 -6.26 -11.74 10.28
N ALA A 120 -6.65 -10.59 10.84
CA ALA A 120 -6.31 -9.28 10.27
C ALA A 120 -5.00 -8.71 10.85
N ARG A 121 -4.35 -9.43 11.77
CA ARG A 121 -3.12 -9.02 12.45
C ARG A 121 -2.17 -10.20 12.64
N ILE A 122 -0.90 -10.02 12.27
CA ILE A 122 0.18 -10.99 12.53
C ILE A 122 1.17 -10.34 13.49
N THR A 123 1.54 -11.07 14.53
CA THR A 123 2.52 -10.66 15.55
C THR A 123 3.55 -11.78 15.67
N THR A 124 4.07 -12.07 16.86
CA THR A 124 4.92 -13.24 17.11
C THR A 124 4.18 -14.57 16.93
N VAL A 125 2.84 -14.55 16.96
CA VAL A 125 2.01 -15.73 16.68
C VAL A 125 1.74 -15.80 15.17
N PRO A 126 2.16 -16.86 14.46
CA PRO A 126 1.87 -17.04 13.05
C PRO A 126 0.38 -17.30 12.81
N ALA A 127 -0.10 -17.09 11.58
CA ALA A 127 -1.47 -17.41 11.19
C ALA A 127 -1.50 -18.25 9.92
N SER A 128 -2.46 -19.18 9.84
CA SER A 128 -2.74 -19.96 8.64
C SER A 128 -4.07 -19.51 8.03
N TYR A 129 -4.14 -19.54 6.70
CA TYR A 129 -5.32 -19.17 5.91
C TYR A 129 -5.68 -20.35 5.01
N PRO A 130 -6.75 -21.10 5.32
CA PRO A 130 -7.17 -22.21 4.49
C PRO A 130 -7.74 -21.70 3.16
N LEU A 131 -7.28 -22.31 2.07
CA LEU A 131 -7.69 -22.02 0.71
C LEU A 131 -8.61 -23.13 0.21
N LEU A 132 -9.64 -22.78 -0.54
CA LEU A 132 -10.56 -23.76 -1.16
C LEU A 132 -10.02 -24.30 -2.49
N GLY A 133 -8.70 -24.52 -2.55
CA GLY A 133 -7.97 -24.83 -3.76
C GLY A 133 -7.80 -23.60 -4.67
N ALA A 134 -6.65 -22.95 -4.61
CA ALA A 134 -6.35 -21.77 -5.42
C ALA A 134 -5.02 -21.90 -6.16
N ARG A 135 -4.85 -21.13 -7.25
CA ARG A 135 -3.57 -21.07 -7.98
C ARG A 135 -2.94 -19.68 -7.93
N SER A 136 -3.77 -18.66 -7.78
CA SER A 136 -3.34 -17.28 -7.60
C SER A 136 -3.70 -16.81 -6.20
N VAL A 137 -2.72 -16.27 -5.47
CA VAL A 137 -2.92 -15.71 -4.13
C VAL A 137 -2.37 -14.29 -4.06
N GLN A 138 -3.14 -13.39 -3.47
CA GLN A 138 -2.69 -12.04 -3.13
C GLN A 138 -2.79 -11.80 -1.63
N VAL A 139 -1.70 -11.34 -1.02
CA VAL A 139 -1.65 -10.95 0.39
C VAL A 139 -1.32 -9.47 0.51
N ARG A 140 -2.12 -8.71 1.25
CA ARG A 140 -1.94 -7.26 1.44
C ARG A 140 -1.98 -6.91 2.91
N TYR A 141 -1.03 -6.09 3.37
CA TYR A 141 -0.95 -5.67 4.76
C TYR A 141 -0.09 -4.42 4.92
N ARG A 142 -0.07 -3.90 6.16
CA ARG A 142 0.82 -2.82 6.59
C ARG A 142 1.71 -3.31 7.72
N LEU A 143 3.03 -3.25 7.55
CA LEU A 143 3.97 -3.51 8.63
C LEU A 143 4.19 -2.23 9.43
N LYS A 144 4.18 -2.37 10.75
CA LYS A 144 4.56 -1.35 11.72
C LYS A 144 5.78 -1.81 12.50
N GLY A 145 6.60 -0.87 12.95
CA GLY A 145 7.82 -1.15 13.72
C GLY A 145 8.97 -1.74 12.90
N ALA A 146 8.77 -2.00 11.60
CA ALA A 146 9.74 -2.68 10.75
C ALA A 146 10.93 -1.81 10.31
N VAL A 147 10.92 -0.52 10.67
CA VAL A 147 11.91 0.48 10.28
C VAL A 147 12.54 1.09 11.51
N GLU A 148 13.85 0.91 11.63
CA GLU A 148 14.68 1.55 12.63
C GLU A 148 15.17 2.89 12.11
N ARG A 149 14.80 3.99 12.77
CA ARG A 149 15.23 5.34 12.38
C ARG A 149 16.60 5.62 12.96
N SER A 150 17.50 6.17 12.13
CA SER A 150 18.78 6.68 12.61
C SER A 150 18.58 7.88 13.55
N GLY A 151 19.43 7.97 14.57
CA GLY A 151 19.43 9.06 15.53
C GLY A 151 19.96 10.39 14.97
N ALA A 152 20.37 11.28 15.87
CA ALA A 152 20.75 12.66 15.54
C ALA A 152 21.96 12.79 14.58
N SER A 153 22.82 11.77 14.48
CA SER A 153 24.00 11.77 13.61
C SER A 153 23.70 11.58 12.13
N ALA A 154 22.56 10.97 11.78
CA ALA A 154 22.11 10.82 10.40
C ALA A 154 20.58 11.05 10.28
N PRO A 155 20.09 12.27 10.57
CA PRO A 155 18.67 12.55 10.59
C PRO A 155 18.00 12.23 9.26
N GLY A 156 16.87 11.54 9.29
CA GLY A 156 16.09 11.16 8.10
C GLY A 156 16.49 9.83 7.47
N ARG A 157 17.63 9.25 7.85
CA ARG A 157 18.00 7.88 7.45
C ARG A 157 17.25 6.85 8.30
N ALA A 158 16.98 5.71 7.70
CA ALA A 158 16.37 4.59 8.38
C ALA A 158 16.80 3.25 7.76
N LEU A 159 16.66 2.18 8.52
CA LEU A 159 16.91 0.80 8.11
C LEU A 159 15.60 0.02 8.22
N ALA A 160 15.10 -0.50 7.10
CA ALA A 160 14.02 -1.47 7.09
C ALA A 160 14.61 -2.87 7.34
N LEU A 161 14.44 -3.37 8.56
CA LEU A 161 14.90 -4.69 8.99
C LEU A 161 14.01 -5.81 8.45
N VAL A 162 12.70 -5.53 8.35
CA VAL A 162 11.68 -6.47 7.87
C VAL A 162 10.92 -5.81 6.71
N THR A 163 11.16 -6.26 5.49
CA THR A 163 10.51 -5.66 4.30
C THR A 163 9.23 -6.38 3.90
N ALA A 164 9.00 -7.60 4.39
CA ALA A 164 7.83 -8.44 4.16
C ALA A 164 7.66 -9.49 5.28
N LEU A 165 6.49 -10.11 5.36
CA LEU A 165 6.22 -11.34 6.09
C LEU A 165 6.79 -12.54 5.33
N ASP A 166 7.12 -13.59 6.08
CA ASP A 166 7.35 -14.91 5.49
C ASP A 166 5.99 -15.49 5.08
N VAL A 167 5.93 -16.01 3.86
CA VAL A 167 4.74 -16.69 3.34
C VAL A 167 5.11 -18.11 3.01
N THR A 168 4.54 -19.06 3.76
CA THR A 168 4.78 -20.49 3.54
C THR A 168 3.60 -21.10 2.80
N HIS A 169 3.89 -21.94 1.82
CA HIS A 169 2.91 -22.76 1.10
C HIS A 169 3.61 -23.90 0.38
N GLU A 170 2.84 -24.91 -0.01
CA GLU A 170 3.35 -26.09 -0.73
C GLU A 170 2.66 -26.22 -2.11
N PRO A 171 3.43 -26.34 -3.21
CA PRO A 171 4.90 -26.28 -3.28
C PRO A 171 5.44 -24.86 -3.04
N PRO A 172 6.70 -24.69 -2.59
CA PRO A 172 7.31 -23.38 -2.44
C PRO A 172 7.57 -22.71 -3.81
N PRO A 173 7.72 -21.37 -3.85
CA PRO A 173 8.04 -20.67 -5.09
C PRO A 173 9.45 -21.04 -5.59
N GLN A 174 9.62 -21.12 -6.90
CA GLN A 174 10.91 -21.35 -7.54
C GLN A 174 11.69 -20.04 -7.77
N ARG A 175 10.95 -18.93 -7.89
CA ARG A 175 11.50 -17.57 -8.06
C ARG A 175 10.67 -16.55 -7.31
N VAL A 176 11.35 -15.60 -6.67
CA VAL A 176 10.74 -14.49 -5.95
C VAL A 176 11.36 -13.18 -6.40
N ILE A 177 10.51 -12.19 -6.67
CA ILE A 177 10.90 -10.87 -7.13
C ILE A 177 10.44 -9.86 -6.09
N HIS A 178 11.38 -9.20 -5.41
CA HIS A 178 11.10 -8.15 -4.45
C HIS A 178 11.29 -6.78 -5.11
N ALA A 179 10.24 -5.98 -5.16
CA ALA A 179 10.30 -4.58 -5.55
C ALA A 179 10.14 -3.70 -4.31
N LEU A 180 11.14 -2.86 -4.05
CA LEU A 180 11.16 -1.92 -2.93
C LEU A 180 11.13 -0.48 -3.44
N LEU A 181 10.14 0.26 -2.95
CA LEU A 181 9.94 1.67 -3.25
C LEU A 181 9.99 2.48 -1.96
N ALA A 182 10.72 3.58 -1.99
CA ALA A 182 10.81 4.57 -0.92
C ALA A 182 11.00 5.96 -1.56
N PRO A 183 10.88 7.07 -0.81
CA PRO A 183 11.27 8.39 -1.32
C PRO A 183 12.70 8.37 -1.89
N GLU A 184 13.62 7.71 -1.18
CA GLU A 184 14.96 7.42 -1.65
C GLU A 184 15.47 6.12 -0.99
N VAL A 185 15.98 5.20 -1.80
CA VAL A 185 16.64 3.97 -1.35
C VAL A 185 18.14 4.17 -1.49
N LEU A 186 18.83 4.11 -0.36
CA LEU A 186 20.27 4.37 -0.26
C LEU A 186 21.09 3.11 -0.56
N SER A 187 20.60 1.95 -0.11
CA SER A 187 21.21 0.64 -0.39
C SER A 187 20.23 -0.49 -0.08
N LEU A 188 20.45 -1.64 -0.71
CA LEU A 188 19.79 -2.90 -0.41
C LEU A 188 20.83 -3.97 -0.05
N ALA A 189 20.45 -4.84 0.88
CA ALA A 189 21.23 -6.01 1.22
C ALA A 189 20.32 -7.23 1.36
N CYS A 190 20.86 -8.41 1.03
CA CYS A 190 20.17 -9.67 1.14
C CYS A 190 20.88 -10.53 2.18
N ALA A 191 20.12 -11.19 3.04
CA ALA A 191 20.65 -12.09 4.06
C ALA A 191 19.86 -13.41 4.06
N PRO A 192 20.50 -14.55 4.37
CA PRO A 192 19.79 -15.82 4.54
C PRO A 192 18.61 -15.68 5.51
N ALA A 193 17.52 -16.42 5.28
CA ALA A 193 16.34 -16.42 6.17
C ALA A 193 16.67 -16.91 7.59
N VAL A 194 17.59 -17.86 7.68
CA VAL A 194 17.98 -18.56 8.91
C VAL A 194 19.50 -18.45 9.10
N GLY A 195 19.91 -18.26 10.35
CA GLY A 195 21.31 -18.17 10.75
C GLY A 195 21.91 -16.76 10.69
N ASP A 196 23.19 -16.69 11.01
CA ASP A 196 23.93 -15.43 11.21
C ASP A 196 24.74 -15.01 9.98
N GLY A 197 24.28 -15.41 8.79
CA GLY A 197 24.92 -15.00 7.53
C GLY A 197 24.92 -13.49 7.38
N ALA A 198 26.09 -12.92 7.09
CA ALA A 198 26.22 -11.47 6.91
C ALA A 198 25.40 -10.99 5.71
N PRO A 199 24.68 -9.85 5.82
CA PRO A 199 24.01 -9.25 4.67
C PRO A 199 25.01 -8.88 3.56
N GLU A 200 24.67 -9.23 2.33
CA GLU A 200 25.47 -8.91 1.13
C GLU A 200 24.71 -7.89 0.27
N PRO A 201 25.39 -6.93 -0.39
CA PRO A 201 24.73 -6.02 -1.33
C PRO A 201 23.94 -6.78 -2.39
N CYS A 202 22.71 -6.36 -2.65
CA CYS A 202 21.87 -7.00 -3.66
C CYS A 202 20.92 -6.01 -4.34
N GLY A 203 20.27 -6.48 -5.40
CA GLY A 203 19.29 -5.73 -6.17
C GLY A 203 19.89 -4.73 -7.16
N ALA A 204 19.02 -4.19 -7.99
CA ALA A 204 19.33 -3.19 -9.00
C ALA A 204 18.18 -2.19 -9.13
N LEU A 205 18.45 -1.03 -9.73
CA LEU A 205 17.41 -0.08 -10.11
C LEU A 205 16.52 -0.68 -11.21
N GLY A 206 15.23 -0.73 -10.95
CA GLY A 206 14.19 -1.12 -11.89
C GLY A 206 13.74 0.04 -12.78
N PRO A 207 12.94 -0.26 -13.81
CA PRO A 207 12.48 0.73 -14.80
C PRO A 207 11.59 1.84 -14.20
N ASP A 208 10.85 1.51 -13.13
CA ASP A 208 9.94 2.45 -12.46
C ASP A 208 10.63 3.29 -11.36
N GLY A 209 11.96 3.25 -11.30
CA GLY A 209 12.76 3.94 -10.27
C GLY A 209 12.73 3.26 -8.89
N GLY A 210 12.00 2.16 -8.73
CA GLY A 210 12.09 1.28 -7.57
C GLY A 210 13.31 0.35 -7.65
N TRP A 211 13.74 -0.20 -6.53
CA TRP A 211 14.78 -1.24 -6.53
C TRP A 211 14.16 -2.63 -6.65
N ILE A 212 14.77 -3.49 -7.44
CA ILE A 212 14.32 -4.86 -7.70
C ILE A 212 15.40 -5.84 -7.25
N VAL A 213 15.00 -6.87 -6.51
CA VAL A 213 15.81 -8.02 -6.15
C VAL A 213 15.13 -9.27 -6.70
N GLU A 214 15.84 -10.04 -7.51
CA GLU A 214 15.35 -11.33 -8.00
C GLU A 214 16.13 -12.46 -7.33
N ARG A 215 15.39 -13.47 -6.86
CA ARG A 215 15.92 -14.63 -6.15
C ARG A 215 15.35 -15.90 -6.73
N ALA A 216 16.15 -16.95 -6.81
CA ALA A 216 15.74 -18.25 -7.32
C ALA A 216 16.49 -19.39 -6.60
N GLY A 217 15.96 -20.61 -6.70
CA GLY A 217 16.57 -21.80 -6.12
C GLY A 217 16.67 -21.69 -4.59
N PRO A 218 17.81 -22.04 -3.95
CA PRO A 218 17.94 -22.06 -2.49
C PRO A 218 17.92 -20.67 -1.83
N ARG A 219 17.82 -19.61 -2.64
CA ARG A 219 17.92 -18.22 -2.22
C ARG A 219 16.57 -17.50 -2.23
N VAL A 220 15.47 -18.19 -2.54
CA VAL A 220 14.10 -17.63 -2.62
C VAL A 220 13.61 -17.06 -1.29
N ASP A 221 14.09 -17.62 -0.17
CA ASP A 221 13.70 -17.19 1.17
C ASP A 221 14.64 -16.11 1.74
N ASP A 222 15.69 -15.70 1.02
CA ASP A 222 16.59 -14.67 1.52
C ASP A 222 15.84 -13.36 1.79
N ARG A 223 16.09 -12.81 2.97
CA ARG A 223 15.50 -11.57 3.45
C ARG A 223 16.13 -10.39 2.73
N VAL A 224 15.30 -9.41 2.37
CA VAL A 224 15.76 -8.14 1.82
C VAL A 224 15.72 -7.08 2.92
N LEU A 225 16.87 -6.47 3.18
CA LEU A 225 17.02 -5.29 4.04
C LEU A 225 17.22 -4.05 3.18
N ALA A 226 16.75 -2.90 3.66
CA ALA A 226 16.87 -1.65 2.91
C ALA A 226 17.28 -0.49 3.80
N GLN A 227 18.34 0.22 3.41
CA GLN A 227 18.62 1.54 3.95
C GLN A 227 17.91 2.58 3.09
N VAL A 228 17.15 3.47 3.73
CA VAL A 228 16.29 4.44 3.05
C VAL A 228 16.43 5.83 3.66
N SER A 229 16.03 6.85 2.89
CA SER A 229 15.72 8.18 3.41
C SER A 229 14.20 8.37 3.45
N LEU A 230 13.69 8.89 4.56
CA LEU A 230 12.26 9.10 4.80
C LEU A 230 11.81 10.55 4.56
N ARG A 231 12.65 11.37 3.93
CA ARG A 231 12.41 12.79 3.67
C ARG A 231 11.84 13.05 2.29
#